data_AF-A0A3A8YBU6-F1
#
_entry.id   AF-A0A3A8YBU6-F1
#
_cell.length_a   1.000
_cell.length_b   1.000
_cell.length_c   1.000
_cell.angle_alpha   90.00
_cell.angle_beta   90.00
_cell.angle_gamma   90.00
#
_symmetry.space_group_name_H-M   'P 1'
#
loop_
_entity.id
_entity.type
_entity.pdbx_description
1 polymer ?
#
loop_
_entity_poly.entity_id
_entity_poly.type
_entity_poly.pdbx_seq_one_letter_code
_entity_poly.pdbx_strand_id
1 'polypeptide(L)'
;MSLILIHPAPDSGWAGQRLDGVLRHALAGREVRTVRTAEELSGLEGQRLLLALPLGDTGVNTAYMHILARLRREPGLLRGCTGGLIVDGAGELYTKSAAAEAALALDQAGCALVGRPLVEGTGSLANFTVQAQNLGTDLMGAYRCAAAELAERVETEVFPKRERPEVLVLHASSHHTSNTMDLWAQVRPRLEGRCVIREIGLRNGTLSDCSGCPYTMCLHFGEQGGCFYGGVMQDEVYPAVRTADALVLLCPNYNDALSANLTAFINRLTALFRQTRFYDKAVFAIVVSGYSGGDMVARQIVAAMNMNKSFYLPPRFALIETANSPGQALALPGIQERLEGLAQNILDTMCL
;
A
#
# COMPACT_ATOMS: atom_id res chain seq x y z
N MET A 1 -1.57 -10.17 -22.76
CA MET A 1 -2.75 -9.62 -22.05
C MET A 1 -2.73 -8.12 -22.28
N SER A 2 -3.84 -7.50 -22.67
CA SER A 2 -3.91 -6.05 -22.87
C SER A 2 -3.91 -5.32 -21.53
N LEU A 3 -3.14 -4.24 -21.40
CA LEU A 3 -3.19 -3.38 -20.22
C LEU A 3 -4.46 -2.52 -20.25
N ILE A 4 -5.18 -2.46 -19.13
CA ILE A 4 -6.35 -1.58 -18.99
C ILE A 4 -5.87 -0.27 -18.40
N LEU A 5 -6.09 0.83 -19.12
CA LEU A 5 -5.79 2.18 -18.68
C LEU A 5 -7.08 2.85 -18.18
N ILE A 6 -7.24 2.98 -16.87
CA ILE A 6 -8.32 3.78 -16.28
C ILE A 6 -7.85 5.24 -16.30
N HIS A 7 -8.42 6.04 -17.19
CA HIS A 7 -8.02 7.43 -17.43
C HIS A 7 -9.25 8.34 -17.50
N PRO A 8 -9.77 8.78 -16.33
CA PRO A 8 -10.87 9.74 -16.28
C PRO A 8 -10.51 11.03 -17.02
N ALA A 9 -11.52 11.69 -17.60
CA ALA A 9 -11.33 12.97 -18.24
C ALA A 9 -10.79 14.01 -17.23
N PRO A 10 -9.85 14.89 -17.62
CA PRO A 10 -9.39 15.96 -16.76
C PRO A 10 -10.47 17.03 -16.59
N ASP A 11 -10.54 17.66 -15.41
CA ASP A 11 -11.50 18.75 -15.12
C ASP A 11 -11.22 20.03 -15.93
N SER A 12 -9.98 20.19 -16.39
CA SER A 12 -9.58 21.27 -17.30
C SER A 12 -8.75 20.72 -18.46
N GLY A 13 -8.95 21.26 -19.66
CA GLY A 13 -8.33 20.74 -20.89
C GLY A 13 -6.79 20.77 -20.91
N TRP A 14 -6.15 21.50 -19.99
CA TRP A 14 -4.69 21.53 -19.84
C TRP A 14 -4.18 20.53 -18.79
N ALA A 15 -4.97 20.18 -17.77
CA ALA A 15 -4.53 19.33 -16.65
C ALA A 15 -4.20 17.88 -17.06
N GLY A 16 -4.63 17.45 -18.25
CA GLY A 16 -4.28 16.14 -18.81
C GLY A 16 -3.08 16.12 -19.74
N GLN A 17 -2.65 17.27 -20.30
CA GLN A 17 -1.73 17.28 -21.45
C GLN A 17 -0.35 16.69 -21.14
N ARG A 18 0.19 16.98 -19.95
CA ARG A 18 1.47 16.42 -19.50
C ARG A 18 1.35 14.91 -19.33
N LEU A 19 0.32 14.45 -18.62
CA LEU A 19 0.05 13.04 -18.39
C LEU A 19 -0.18 12.28 -19.71
N ASP A 20 -0.94 12.84 -20.66
CA ASP A 20 -1.12 12.27 -22.01
C ASP A 20 0.23 12.08 -22.73
N GLY A 21 1.12 13.06 -22.62
CA GLY A 21 2.48 12.97 -23.16
C GLY A 21 3.29 11.85 -22.51
N VAL A 22 3.17 11.67 -21.19
CA VAL A 22 3.85 10.62 -20.43
C VAL A 22 3.28 9.24 -20.79
N LEU A 23 1.96 9.09 -20.81
CA LEU A 23 1.28 7.83 -21.16
C LEU A 23 1.62 7.37 -22.57
N ARG A 24 1.65 8.28 -23.56
CA ARG A 24 2.05 7.95 -24.93
C ARG A 24 3.45 7.35 -25.01
N HIS A 25 4.37 7.80 -24.15
CA HIS A 25 5.72 7.25 -24.09
C HIS A 25 5.74 5.96 -23.27
N ALA A 26 5.17 5.99 -22.06
CA ALA A 26 5.18 4.89 -21.11
C ALA A 26 4.49 3.64 -21.65
N LEU A 27 3.50 3.79 -22.52
CA LEU A 27 2.69 2.70 -23.09
C LEU A 27 3.00 2.43 -24.57
N ALA A 28 4.03 3.05 -25.14
CA ALA A 28 4.43 2.83 -26.53
C ALA A 28 4.69 1.33 -26.79
N GLY A 29 4.11 0.81 -27.87
CA GLY A 29 4.26 -0.61 -28.25
C GLY A 29 3.40 -1.61 -27.46
N ARG A 30 2.58 -1.15 -26.49
CA ARG A 30 1.68 -2.02 -25.72
C ARG A 30 0.27 -2.02 -26.28
N GLU A 31 -0.42 -3.14 -26.16
CA GLU A 31 -1.86 -3.22 -26.39
C GLU A 31 -2.59 -2.66 -25.17
N VAL A 32 -3.28 -1.52 -25.35
CA VAL A 32 -3.96 -0.80 -24.25
C VAL A 32 -5.43 -0.60 -24.57
N ARG A 33 -6.30 -0.98 -23.62
CA ARG A 33 -7.72 -0.60 -23.64
C ARG A 33 -7.97 0.49 -22.60
N THR A 34 -8.44 1.64 -23.05
CA THR A 34 -8.74 2.78 -22.16
C THR A 34 -10.17 2.72 -21.66
N VAL A 35 -10.33 2.95 -20.36
CA VAL A 35 -11.60 3.14 -19.65
C VAL A 35 -11.61 4.55 -19.07
N ARG A 36 -12.66 5.33 -19.34
CA ARG A 36 -12.77 6.74 -18.95
C ARG A 36 -13.88 7.00 -17.95
N THR A 37 -14.93 6.19 -17.93
CA THR A 37 -16.07 6.38 -17.04
C THR A 37 -16.23 5.26 -16.02
N ALA A 38 -17.08 5.48 -15.02
CA ALA A 38 -17.36 4.48 -14.02
C ALA A 38 -18.02 3.24 -14.63
N GLU A 39 -18.92 3.40 -15.60
CA GLU A 39 -19.72 2.34 -16.24
C GLU A 39 -18.85 1.34 -17.00
N GLU A 40 -17.75 1.82 -17.56
CA GLU A 40 -16.78 1.06 -18.34
C GLU A 40 -15.87 0.15 -17.48
N LEU A 41 -15.94 0.25 -16.14
CA LEU A 41 -15.18 -0.61 -15.21
C LEU A 41 -15.69 -2.07 -15.14
N SER A 42 -16.77 -2.40 -15.87
CA SER A 42 -17.34 -3.74 -15.86
C SER A 42 -16.52 -4.73 -16.69
N GLY A 43 -16.41 -5.99 -16.23
CA GLY A 43 -15.75 -7.05 -16.99
C GLY A 43 -14.22 -6.95 -17.01
N LEU A 44 -13.63 -6.37 -15.95
CA LEU A 44 -12.20 -6.17 -15.82
C LEU A 44 -11.51 -7.26 -14.98
N GLU A 45 -12.21 -8.34 -14.61
CA GLU A 45 -11.67 -9.39 -13.74
C GLU A 45 -10.38 -9.99 -14.31
N GLY A 46 -9.38 -10.17 -13.44
CA GLY A 46 -8.08 -10.74 -13.81
C GLY A 46 -7.20 -9.85 -14.69
N GLN A 47 -7.59 -8.60 -14.97
CA GLN A 47 -6.83 -7.71 -15.86
C GLN A 47 -5.67 -7.00 -15.15
N ARG A 48 -4.73 -6.48 -15.95
CA ARG A 48 -3.66 -5.60 -15.49
C ARG A 48 -4.11 -4.14 -15.64
N LEU A 49 -4.06 -3.37 -14.55
CA LEU A 49 -4.69 -2.04 -14.49
C LEU A 49 -3.66 -0.94 -14.21
N LEU A 50 -3.69 0.13 -14.99
CA LEU A 50 -3.09 1.40 -14.61
C LEU A 50 -4.18 2.45 -14.42
N LEU A 51 -4.28 3.02 -13.22
CA LEU A 51 -5.03 4.26 -13.01
C LEU A 51 -4.14 5.44 -13.34
N ALA A 52 -4.45 6.16 -14.41
CA ALA A 52 -3.81 7.42 -14.76
C ALA A 52 -4.74 8.58 -14.39
N LEU A 53 -4.43 9.27 -13.29
CA LEU A 53 -5.27 10.30 -12.71
C LEU A 53 -4.68 11.70 -12.93
N PRO A 54 -5.25 12.51 -13.84
CA PRO A 54 -4.92 13.91 -13.96
C PRO A 54 -5.69 14.72 -12.91
N LEU A 55 -4.97 15.51 -12.11
CA LEU A 55 -5.53 16.43 -11.11
C LEU A 55 -5.31 17.87 -11.55
N GLY A 56 -6.37 18.67 -11.46
CA GLY A 56 -6.31 20.12 -11.67
C GLY A 56 -5.48 20.84 -10.59
N ASP A 57 -5.45 22.17 -10.66
CA ASP A 57 -4.81 23.05 -9.68
C ASP A 57 -5.41 22.94 -8.27
N THR A 58 -6.68 22.56 -8.16
CA THR A 58 -7.38 22.29 -6.90
C THR A 58 -7.18 20.86 -6.36
N GLY A 59 -6.47 19.99 -7.09
CA GLY A 59 -6.29 18.59 -6.70
C GLY A 59 -7.54 17.72 -6.87
N VAL A 60 -8.55 18.21 -7.59
CA VAL A 60 -9.83 17.51 -7.83
C VAL A 60 -9.89 16.98 -9.27
N ASN A 61 -10.61 15.86 -9.43
CA ASN A 61 -11.07 15.34 -10.71
C ASN A 61 -12.50 14.78 -10.54
N THR A 62 -13.49 15.39 -11.17
CA THR A 62 -14.91 15.06 -10.99
C THR A 62 -15.26 13.72 -11.65
N ALA A 63 -14.71 13.44 -12.83
CA ALA A 63 -14.91 12.14 -13.49
C ALA A 63 -14.34 10.99 -12.65
N TYR A 64 -13.21 11.21 -11.99
CA TYR A 64 -12.63 10.28 -11.02
C TYR A 64 -13.53 10.04 -9.81
N MET A 65 -14.26 11.05 -9.32
CA MET A 65 -15.18 10.86 -8.18
C MET A 65 -16.28 9.82 -8.48
N HIS A 66 -16.74 9.73 -9.73
CA HIS A 66 -17.70 8.70 -10.15
C HIS A 66 -17.07 7.30 -10.16
N ILE A 67 -15.85 7.18 -10.67
CA ILE A 67 -15.05 5.93 -10.64
C ILE A 67 -14.83 5.49 -9.18
N LEU A 68 -14.39 6.42 -8.33
CA LEU A 68 -14.14 6.19 -6.92
C LEU A 68 -15.41 5.72 -6.18
N ALA A 69 -16.55 6.35 -6.45
CA ALA A 69 -17.83 5.96 -5.88
C ALA A 69 -18.22 4.53 -6.27
N ARG A 70 -17.96 4.12 -7.52
CA ARG A 70 -18.24 2.76 -7.99
C ARG A 70 -17.32 1.73 -7.33
N LEU A 71 -16.01 1.97 -7.31
CA LEU A 71 -15.03 1.10 -6.65
C LEU A 71 -15.39 0.82 -5.18
N ARG A 72 -15.85 1.84 -4.45
CA ARG A 72 -16.27 1.72 -3.04
C ARG A 72 -17.57 0.94 -2.85
N ARG A 73 -18.45 0.89 -3.84
CA ARG A 73 -19.75 0.22 -3.76
C ARG A 73 -19.71 -1.25 -4.17
N GLU A 74 -18.73 -1.64 -4.98
CA GLU A 74 -18.65 -2.97 -5.60
C GLU A 74 -17.33 -3.68 -5.21
N PRO A 75 -17.24 -4.33 -4.02
CA PRO A 75 -15.99 -4.91 -3.49
C PRO A 75 -15.34 -6.04 -4.32
N GLY A 76 -16.04 -6.52 -5.35
CA GLY A 76 -15.57 -7.57 -6.26
C GLY A 76 -15.32 -7.09 -7.69
N LEU A 77 -15.50 -5.80 -7.98
CA LEU A 77 -15.46 -5.24 -9.33
C LEU A 77 -14.12 -5.50 -10.05
N LEU A 78 -13.02 -5.55 -9.30
CA LEU A 78 -11.67 -5.72 -9.82
C LEU A 78 -11.04 -7.03 -9.33
N ARG A 79 -11.86 -8.06 -9.09
CA ARG A 79 -11.38 -9.36 -8.58
C ARG A 79 -10.28 -9.93 -9.46
N GLY A 80 -9.15 -10.26 -8.84
CA GLY A 80 -8.01 -10.90 -9.51
C GLY A 80 -7.17 -9.93 -10.34
N CYS A 81 -7.51 -8.64 -10.35
CA CYS A 81 -6.70 -7.63 -11.02
C CYS A 81 -5.38 -7.40 -10.30
N THR A 82 -4.40 -6.91 -11.05
CA THR A 82 -3.17 -6.34 -10.50
C THR A 82 -2.96 -4.96 -11.07
N GLY A 83 -2.58 -3.97 -10.25
CA GLY A 83 -2.51 -2.60 -10.72
C GLY A 83 -1.45 -1.69 -10.11
N GLY A 84 -1.36 -0.52 -10.75
CA GLY A 84 -0.52 0.61 -10.38
C GLY A 84 -1.22 1.93 -10.70
N LEU A 85 -0.63 3.04 -10.26
CA LEU A 85 -1.17 4.38 -10.34
C LEU A 85 -0.12 5.35 -10.90
N ILE A 86 -0.53 6.16 -11.86
CA ILE A 86 0.19 7.35 -12.31
C ILE A 86 -0.69 8.55 -11.96
N VAL A 87 -0.26 9.37 -11.02
CA VAL A 87 -1.01 10.56 -10.60
C VAL A 87 -0.23 11.80 -10.99
N ASP A 88 -0.86 12.66 -11.80
CA ASP A 88 -0.26 13.89 -12.30
C ASP A 88 -1.03 15.09 -11.73
N GLY A 89 -0.33 15.96 -11.02
CA GLY A 89 -0.92 17.15 -10.41
C GLY A 89 -0.39 18.42 -11.04
N ALA A 90 -1.28 19.36 -11.30
CA ALA A 90 -0.91 20.71 -11.73
C ALA A 90 -0.10 21.48 -10.66
N GLY A 91 -0.32 21.18 -9.38
CA GLY A 91 0.36 21.80 -8.24
C GLY A 91 1.27 20.84 -7.47
N GLU A 92 1.83 21.31 -6.37
CA GLU A 92 2.71 20.51 -5.49
C GLU A 92 1.95 19.68 -4.45
N LEU A 93 0.63 19.86 -4.36
CA LEU A 93 -0.22 19.26 -3.32
C LEU A 93 -1.20 18.25 -3.94
N TYR A 94 -1.81 17.45 -3.05
CA TYR A 94 -2.94 16.55 -3.31
C TYR A 94 -2.66 15.26 -4.11
N THR A 95 -1.58 15.20 -4.89
CA THR A 95 -1.23 13.99 -5.66
C THR A 95 -1.11 12.75 -4.79
N LYS A 96 -0.39 12.85 -3.65
CA LYS A 96 -0.21 11.71 -2.73
C LYS A 96 -1.49 11.32 -2.01
N SER A 97 -2.31 12.29 -1.59
CA SER A 97 -3.58 12.02 -0.90
C SER A 97 -4.59 11.36 -1.83
N ALA A 98 -4.70 11.85 -3.07
CA ALA A 98 -5.56 11.26 -4.10
C ALA A 98 -5.08 9.84 -4.47
N ALA A 99 -3.76 9.65 -4.62
CA ALA A 99 -3.19 8.33 -4.87
C ALA A 99 -3.51 7.32 -3.76
N ALA A 100 -3.36 7.71 -2.48
CA ALA A 100 -3.61 6.81 -1.36
C ALA A 100 -5.10 6.43 -1.25
N GLU A 101 -5.99 7.38 -1.55
CA GLU A 101 -7.43 7.14 -1.64
C GLU A 101 -7.80 6.19 -2.78
N ALA A 102 -7.26 6.45 -3.97
CA ALA A 102 -7.48 5.61 -5.14
C ALA A 102 -6.96 4.18 -4.91
N ALA A 103 -5.75 4.05 -4.36
CA ALA A 103 -5.14 2.78 -4.07
C ALA A 103 -5.97 1.94 -3.09
N LEU A 104 -6.47 2.55 -2.00
CA LEU A 104 -7.36 1.84 -1.08
C LEU A 104 -8.68 1.43 -1.76
N ALA A 105 -9.26 2.28 -2.61
CA ALA A 105 -10.50 1.95 -3.30
C ALA A 105 -10.33 0.82 -4.33
N LEU A 106 -9.23 0.84 -5.10
CA LEU A 106 -8.88 -0.25 -6.02
C LEU A 106 -8.67 -1.57 -5.26
N ASP A 107 -7.94 -1.52 -4.15
CA ASP A 107 -7.68 -2.68 -3.29
C ASP A 107 -8.97 -3.30 -2.74
N GLN A 108 -9.85 -2.46 -2.17
CA GLN A 108 -11.11 -2.91 -1.60
C GLN A 108 -12.10 -3.42 -2.66
N ALA A 109 -11.96 -2.99 -3.91
CA ALA A 109 -12.67 -3.55 -5.07
C ALA A 109 -12.09 -4.90 -5.56
N GLY A 110 -10.98 -5.37 -4.96
CA GLY A 110 -10.39 -6.68 -5.24
C GLY A 110 -9.14 -6.68 -6.11
N CYS A 111 -8.54 -5.51 -6.38
CA CYS A 111 -7.29 -5.38 -7.13
C CYS A 111 -6.07 -5.50 -6.21
N ALA A 112 -5.10 -6.35 -6.56
CA ALA A 112 -3.79 -6.31 -5.91
C ALA A 112 -2.98 -5.11 -6.43
N LEU A 113 -2.16 -4.47 -5.58
CA LEU A 113 -1.26 -3.41 -6.01
C LEU A 113 0.19 -3.85 -5.91
N VAL A 114 0.95 -3.64 -6.98
CA VAL A 114 2.39 -3.95 -7.02
C VAL A 114 3.15 -3.15 -5.95
N GLY A 115 4.33 -3.61 -5.55
CA GLY A 115 5.17 -2.82 -4.64
C GLY A 115 5.57 -1.48 -5.26
N ARG A 116 5.60 -0.37 -4.50
CA ARG A 116 5.80 0.99 -5.06
C ARG A 116 4.88 1.21 -6.29
N PRO A 117 3.55 1.15 -6.13
CA PRO A 117 2.63 1.19 -7.26
C PRO A 117 2.37 2.61 -7.76
N LEU A 118 2.99 3.64 -7.18
CA LEU A 118 2.73 5.03 -7.51
C LEU A 118 3.90 5.66 -8.26
N VAL A 119 3.61 6.24 -9.42
CA VAL A 119 4.41 7.28 -10.05
C VAL A 119 3.64 8.59 -9.91
N GLU A 120 4.27 9.57 -9.27
CA GLU A 120 3.66 10.86 -8.95
C GLU A 120 4.37 11.96 -9.72
N GLY A 121 3.65 12.78 -10.48
CA GLY A 121 4.18 13.99 -11.09
C GLY A 121 3.60 15.23 -10.42
N THR A 122 4.38 15.90 -9.57
CA THR A 122 3.96 17.20 -9.00
C THR A 122 4.10 18.31 -10.05
N GLY A 123 3.52 19.49 -9.79
CA GLY A 123 3.49 20.61 -10.73
C GLY A 123 4.85 20.94 -11.35
N SER A 124 5.89 21.06 -10.52
CA SER A 124 7.27 21.34 -10.93
C SER A 124 8.07 20.11 -11.34
N LEU A 125 7.58 18.89 -11.04
CA LEU A 125 8.33 17.63 -11.13
C LEU A 125 9.62 17.61 -10.29
N ALA A 126 9.76 18.49 -9.30
CA ALA A 126 10.94 18.54 -8.43
C ALA A 126 11.18 17.21 -7.69
N ASN A 127 10.11 16.45 -7.46
CA ASN A 127 10.18 15.10 -6.89
C ASN A 127 10.96 14.09 -7.76
N PHE A 128 11.21 14.38 -9.04
CA PHE A 128 12.04 13.56 -9.93
C PHE A 128 13.52 13.93 -9.94
N THR A 129 13.97 14.98 -9.23
CA THR A 129 15.35 15.48 -9.29
C THR A 129 16.41 14.40 -9.09
N VAL A 130 16.26 13.57 -8.06
CA VAL A 130 17.23 12.50 -7.77
C VAL A 130 17.20 11.41 -8.84
N GLN A 131 16.02 11.04 -9.34
CA GLN A 131 15.90 10.03 -10.40
C GLN A 131 16.47 10.54 -11.72
N ALA A 132 16.25 11.81 -12.05
CA ALA A 132 16.79 12.48 -13.23
C ALA A 132 18.33 12.50 -13.22
N GLN A 133 18.93 12.85 -12.08
CA GLN A 133 20.38 12.79 -11.89
C GLN A 133 20.94 11.38 -12.06
N ASN A 134 20.31 10.38 -11.44
CA ASN A 134 20.75 8.98 -11.53
C ASN A 134 20.65 8.42 -12.95
N LEU A 135 19.67 8.88 -13.74
CA LEU A 135 19.46 8.45 -15.12
C LEU A 135 20.20 9.30 -16.15
N GLY A 136 20.80 10.43 -15.74
CA GLY A 136 21.43 11.38 -16.67
C GLY A 136 20.45 12.05 -17.64
N THR A 137 19.21 12.32 -17.21
CA THR A 137 18.14 12.92 -18.01
C THR A 137 17.52 14.13 -17.31
N ASP A 138 16.64 14.87 -17.99
CA ASP A 138 15.80 15.91 -17.38
C ASP A 138 14.64 15.35 -16.53
N LEU A 139 13.92 16.21 -15.82
CA LEU A 139 12.81 15.81 -14.95
C LEU A 139 11.69 15.09 -15.71
N MET A 140 11.38 15.56 -16.92
CA MET A 140 10.38 14.94 -17.79
C MET A 140 10.80 13.55 -18.26
N GLY A 141 12.06 13.36 -18.63
CA GLY A 141 12.61 12.06 -18.99
C GLY A 141 12.58 11.09 -17.83
N ALA A 142 12.92 11.54 -16.61
CA ALA A 142 12.81 10.71 -15.41
C ALA A 142 11.36 10.27 -15.12
N TYR A 143 10.40 11.18 -15.29
CA TYR A 143 8.98 10.86 -15.15
C TYR A 143 8.51 9.84 -16.18
N ARG A 144 8.88 10.02 -17.46
CA ARG A 144 8.59 9.05 -18.54
C ARG A 144 9.16 7.67 -18.24
N CYS A 145 10.42 7.61 -17.79
CA CYS A 145 11.06 6.35 -17.41
C CYS A 145 10.33 5.68 -16.23
N ALA A 146 9.99 6.44 -15.18
CA ALA A 146 9.27 5.90 -14.02
C ALA A 146 7.89 5.34 -14.40
N ALA A 147 7.15 6.05 -15.27
CA ALA A 147 5.86 5.60 -15.76
C ALA A 147 5.98 4.33 -16.62
N ALA A 148 7.00 4.24 -17.49
CA ALA A 148 7.28 3.06 -18.29
C ALA A 148 7.66 1.84 -17.43
N GLU A 149 8.50 2.04 -16.41
CA GLU A 149 8.90 1.02 -15.44
C GLU A 149 7.67 0.51 -14.67
N LEU A 150 6.80 1.40 -14.20
CA LEU A 150 5.57 0.99 -13.52
C LEU A 150 4.65 0.19 -14.44
N ALA A 151 4.48 0.61 -15.69
CA ALA A 151 3.64 -0.10 -16.65
C ALA A 151 4.15 -1.52 -16.93
N GLU A 152 5.46 -1.67 -17.15
CA GLU A 152 6.10 -2.98 -17.30
C GLU A 152 5.90 -3.84 -16.05
N ARG A 153 6.16 -3.29 -14.87
CA ARG A 153 6.01 -4.03 -13.61
C ARG A 153 4.58 -4.51 -13.40
N VAL A 154 3.58 -3.67 -13.61
CA VAL A 154 2.17 -4.06 -13.49
C VAL A 154 1.81 -5.19 -14.46
N GLU A 155 2.33 -5.14 -15.68
CA GLU A 155 2.11 -6.14 -16.71
C GLU A 155 2.74 -7.50 -16.38
N THR A 156 3.95 -7.49 -15.81
CA THR A 156 4.75 -8.70 -15.57
C THR A 156 4.68 -9.24 -14.15
N GLU A 157 4.09 -8.51 -13.18
CA GLU A 157 4.12 -8.88 -11.76
C GLU A 157 3.51 -10.27 -11.52
N VAL A 158 4.23 -11.09 -10.75
CA VAL A 158 3.78 -12.38 -10.24
C VAL A 158 4.14 -12.43 -8.75
N PHE A 159 3.12 -12.42 -7.90
CA PHE A 159 3.34 -12.46 -6.46
C PHE A 159 3.83 -13.85 -6.02
N PRO A 160 4.88 -13.92 -5.18
CA PRO A 160 5.46 -15.19 -4.77
C PRO A 160 4.55 -15.94 -3.81
N LYS A 161 4.47 -17.26 -4.01
CA LYS A 161 3.83 -18.22 -3.10
C LYS A 161 4.86 -19.17 -2.52
N ARG A 162 4.64 -19.62 -1.29
CA ARG A 162 5.54 -20.51 -0.53
C ARG A 162 4.77 -21.73 -0.03
N GLU A 163 5.45 -22.85 0.16
CA GLU A 163 4.84 -24.04 0.81
C GLU A 163 4.44 -23.73 2.26
N ARG A 164 5.31 -22.99 2.96
CA ARG A 164 5.11 -22.60 4.35
C ARG A 164 5.59 -21.16 4.60
N PRO A 165 4.80 -20.15 4.20
CA PRO A 165 5.22 -18.75 4.27
C PRO A 165 5.48 -18.27 5.70
N GLU A 166 6.46 -17.38 5.87
CA GLU A 166 6.74 -16.68 7.13
C GLU A 166 5.87 -15.43 7.25
N VAL A 167 4.99 -15.40 8.25
CA VAL A 167 4.09 -14.28 8.54
C VAL A 167 4.54 -13.57 9.81
N LEU A 168 4.97 -12.32 9.68
CA LEU A 168 5.33 -11.45 10.79
C LEU A 168 4.13 -10.60 11.22
N VAL A 169 3.69 -10.75 12.46
CA VAL A 169 2.63 -9.95 13.07
C VAL A 169 3.25 -8.88 13.95
N LEU A 170 2.87 -7.62 13.71
CA LEU A 170 3.34 -6.47 14.48
C LEU A 170 2.17 -5.76 15.15
N HIS A 171 2.27 -5.53 16.45
CA HIS A 171 1.25 -4.84 17.22
C HIS A 171 1.86 -3.89 18.26
N ALA A 172 1.10 -2.85 18.61
CA ALA A 172 1.44 -1.92 19.68
C ALA A 172 0.38 -1.91 20.80
N SER A 173 -0.49 -2.92 20.81
CA SER A 173 -1.64 -3.01 21.70
C SER A 173 -1.37 -3.86 22.95
N SER A 174 -2.11 -3.61 24.03
CA SER A 174 -2.15 -4.47 25.22
C SER A 174 -3.04 -5.69 24.95
N HIS A 175 -2.61 -6.90 25.34
CA HIS A 175 -3.39 -8.14 25.13
C HIS A 175 -4.76 -8.14 25.83
N HIS A 176 -4.94 -7.41 26.93
CA HIS A 176 -6.15 -7.52 27.76
C HIS A 176 -7.34 -6.67 27.30
N THR A 177 -7.14 -5.68 26.42
CA THR A 177 -8.19 -4.70 26.08
C THR A 177 -8.27 -4.37 24.59
N SER A 178 -7.55 -5.12 23.75
CA SER A 178 -7.35 -4.73 22.35
C SER A 178 -8.25 -5.50 21.40
N ASN A 179 -9.23 -4.80 20.83
CA ASN A 179 -10.05 -5.33 19.75
C ASN A 179 -9.23 -5.81 18.54
N THR A 180 -8.12 -5.16 18.17
CA THR A 180 -7.25 -5.65 17.08
C THR A 180 -6.60 -7.00 17.41
N MET A 181 -6.23 -7.20 18.67
CA MET A 181 -5.68 -8.49 19.15
C MET A 181 -6.77 -9.55 19.23
N ASP A 182 -7.96 -9.18 19.69
CA ASP A 182 -9.13 -10.07 19.77
C ASP A 182 -9.48 -10.63 18.39
N LEU A 183 -9.51 -9.77 17.37
CA LEU A 183 -9.72 -10.19 15.98
C LEU A 183 -8.56 -11.06 15.47
N TRP A 184 -7.31 -10.67 15.71
CA TRP A 184 -6.15 -11.46 15.30
C TRP A 184 -6.13 -12.86 15.93
N ALA A 185 -6.52 -12.97 17.20
CA ALA A 185 -6.60 -14.26 17.91
C ALA A 185 -7.58 -15.24 17.27
N GLN A 186 -8.58 -14.75 16.51
CA GLN A 186 -9.46 -15.59 15.70
C GLN A 186 -8.83 -15.97 14.36
N VAL A 187 -8.08 -15.07 13.72
CA VAL A 187 -7.43 -15.34 12.42
C VAL A 187 -6.26 -16.31 12.58
N ARG A 188 -5.42 -16.11 13.58
CA ARG A 188 -4.16 -16.83 13.78
C ARG A 188 -4.29 -18.37 13.73
N PRO A 189 -5.21 -19.03 14.47
CA PRO A 189 -5.33 -20.49 14.45
C PRO A 189 -5.62 -21.08 13.06
N ARG A 190 -6.27 -20.31 12.18
CA ARG A 190 -6.57 -20.72 10.80
C ARG A 190 -5.32 -20.73 9.90
N LEU A 191 -4.26 -20.05 10.31
CA LEU A 191 -3.00 -19.92 9.57
C LEU A 191 -1.90 -20.86 10.10
N GLU A 192 -1.90 -21.23 11.39
CA GLU A 192 -0.81 -21.97 12.04
C GLU A 192 -0.48 -23.33 11.40
N GLY A 193 -1.45 -23.97 10.74
CA GLY A 193 -1.24 -25.23 10.02
C GLY A 193 -0.53 -25.09 8.67
N ARG A 194 -0.47 -23.88 8.10
CA ARG A 194 0.06 -23.61 6.76
C ARG A 194 1.19 -22.56 6.74
N CYS A 195 1.27 -21.70 7.75
CA CYS A 195 2.23 -20.60 7.84
C CYS A 195 3.11 -20.74 9.08
N VAL A 196 4.32 -20.19 9.03
CA VAL A 196 5.13 -19.94 10.24
C VAL A 196 4.79 -18.54 10.73
N ILE A 197 4.25 -18.42 11.95
CA ILE A 197 3.80 -17.12 12.48
C ILE A 197 4.78 -16.65 13.56
N ARG A 198 5.35 -15.46 13.38
CA ARG A 198 6.12 -14.75 14.39
C ARG A 198 5.37 -13.50 14.81
N GLU A 199 5.08 -13.35 16.09
CA GLU A 199 4.37 -12.20 16.65
C GLU A 199 5.32 -11.35 17.51
N ILE A 200 5.40 -10.04 17.23
CA ILE A 200 6.25 -9.10 17.96
C ILE A 200 5.41 -7.92 18.47
N GLY A 201 5.40 -7.75 19.78
CA GLY A 201 4.80 -6.60 20.46
C GLY A 201 5.77 -5.43 20.58
N LEU A 202 5.52 -4.34 19.86
CA LEU A 202 6.35 -3.13 19.83
C LEU A 202 6.31 -2.31 21.12
N ARG A 203 5.55 -2.74 22.13
CA ARG A 203 5.50 -2.12 23.47
C ARG A 203 6.66 -2.53 24.37
N ASN A 204 7.23 -3.72 24.18
CA ASN A 204 8.06 -4.39 25.19
C ASN A 204 9.47 -3.78 25.42
N GLY A 205 9.81 -2.63 24.84
CA GLY A 205 11.18 -2.11 24.94
C GLY A 205 11.38 -0.63 24.64
N THR A 206 10.41 0.26 24.93
CA THR A 206 10.53 1.72 24.67
C THR A 206 11.03 2.01 23.25
N LEU A 207 10.28 1.55 22.25
CA LEU A 207 10.62 1.81 20.84
C LEU A 207 10.75 3.31 20.61
N SER A 208 11.98 3.80 20.49
CA SER A 208 12.24 5.19 20.11
C SER A 208 11.92 5.36 18.62
N ASP A 209 11.20 6.43 18.29
CA ASP A 209 10.97 6.83 16.90
C ASP A 209 12.27 7.40 16.27
N CYS A 210 12.28 7.48 14.95
CA CYS A 210 13.31 8.14 14.19
C CYS A 210 13.31 9.65 14.48
N SER A 211 14.32 10.14 15.17
CA SER A 211 14.52 11.58 15.42
C SER A 211 15.27 12.31 14.28
N GLY A 212 15.49 11.66 13.13
CA GLY A 212 16.15 12.26 11.98
C GLY A 212 17.68 12.34 12.07
N CYS A 213 18.36 11.20 12.26
CA CYS A 213 19.82 11.15 12.18
C CYS A 213 20.36 11.62 10.80
N PRO A 214 21.60 12.15 10.72
CA PRO A 214 22.19 12.57 9.45
C PRO A 214 22.14 11.48 8.38
N TYR A 215 21.97 11.87 7.11
CA TYR A 215 21.83 10.93 6.00
C TYR A 215 22.95 9.88 5.92
N THR A 216 24.21 10.32 6.08
CA THR A 216 25.39 9.45 6.05
C THR A 216 25.41 8.46 7.21
N MET A 217 24.90 8.86 8.38
CA MET A 217 24.77 7.98 9.54
C MET A 217 23.67 6.93 9.32
N CYS A 218 22.50 7.34 8.83
CA CYS A 218 21.43 6.40 8.46
C CYS A 218 21.92 5.36 7.45
N LEU A 219 22.72 5.80 6.46
CA LEU A 219 23.32 4.91 5.47
C LEU A 219 24.31 3.93 6.12
N HIS A 220 25.25 4.42 6.93
CA HIS A 220 26.27 3.59 7.58
C HIS A 220 25.68 2.45 8.42
N PHE A 221 24.73 2.76 9.31
CA PHE A 221 24.08 1.74 10.14
C PHE A 221 23.15 0.85 9.30
N GLY A 222 22.48 1.43 8.31
CA GLY A 222 21.62 0.70 7.38
C GLY A 222 22.39 -0.38 6.62
N GLU A 223 23.59 -0.07 6.12
CA GLU A 223 24.49 -1.00 5.42
C GLU A 223 24.98 -2.18 6.28
N GLN A 224 24.94 -2.05 7.60
CA GLN A 224 25.23 -3.12 8.56
C GLN A 224 23.97 -3.88 9.00
N GLY A 225 22.82 -3.58 8.39
CA GLY A 225 21.53 -4.19 8.74
C GLY A 225 20.96 -3.70 10.07
N GLY A 226 21.38 -2.52 10.52
CA GLY A 226 21.00 -1.93 11.80
C GLY A 226 20.39 -0.53 11.66
N CYS A 227 20.20 0.13 12.79
CA CYS A 227 19.69 1.49 12.90
C CYS A 227 20.46 2.20 14.02
N PHE A 228 20.83 3.46 13.83
CA PHE A 228 21.53 4.24 14.87
C PHE A 228 20.85 4.17 16.24
N TYR A 229 19.52 4.16 16.26
CA TYR A 229 18.73 4.10 17.50
C TYR A 229 18.65 2.70 18.15
N GLY A 230 19.19 1.64 17.53
CA GLY A 230 19.29 0.29 18.10
C GLY A 230 17.99 -0.30 18.66
N GLY A 231 18.12 -1.12 19.72
CA GLY A 231 16.99 -1.71 20.45
C GLY A 231 16.16 -2.69 19.64
N VAL A 232 14.89 -2.89 20.05
CA VAL A 232 13.98 -3.92 19.50
C VAL A 232 13.88 -3.91 17.97
N MET A 233 14.06 -2.75 17.33
CA MET A 233 14.09 -2.68 15.86
C MET A 233 15.26 -3.45 15.25
N GLN A 234 16.47 -3.27 15.78
CA GLN A 234 17.66 -3.94 15.29
C GLN A 234 17.69 -5.41 15.72
N ASP A 235 17.30 -5.67 16.98
CA ASP A 235 17.51 -6.96 17.62
C ASP A 235 16.44 -7.99 17.19
N GLU A 236 15.20 -7.55 16.99
CA GLU A 236 14.07 -8.45 16.74
C GLU A 236 13.35 -8.16 15.43
N VAL A 237 13.00 -6.89 15.17
CA VAL A 237 12.11 -6.53 14.07
C VAL A 237 12.81 -6.62 12.71
N TYR A 238 14.00 -6.06 12.53
CA TYR A 238 14.71 -6.12 11.24
C TYR A 238 15.07 -7.55 10.81
N PRO A 239 15.59 -8.42 11.70
CA PRO A 239 15.71 -9.84 11.38
C PRO A 239 14.38 -10.45 10.93
N ALA A 240 13.29 -10.20 11.66
CA ALA A 240 11.98 -10.75 11.32
C ALA A 240 11.43 -10.22 9.99
N VAL A 241 11.58 -8.93 9.68
CA VAL A 241 11.13 -8.35 8.41
C VAL A 241 11.93 -8.91 7.23
N ARG A 242 13.21 -9.22 7.43
CA ARG A 242 14.03 -9.84 6.38
C ARG A 242 13.53 -11.23 6.00
N THR A 243 13.21 -12.06 6.99
CA THR A 243 12.77 -13.44 6.76
C THR A 243 11.30 -13.56 6.36
N ALA A 244 10.44 -12.64 6.83
CA ALA A 244 9.01 -12.67 6.55
C ALA A 244 8.67 -12.56 5.05
N ASP A 245 7.76 -13.40 4.58
CA ASP A 245 7.12 -13.26 3.27
C ASP A 245 5.94 -12.29 3.32
N ALA A 246 5.30 -12.14 4.50
CA ALA A 246 4.19 -11.21 4.71
C ALA A 246 4.23 -10.55 6.09
N LEU A 247 3.73 -9.31 6.16
CA LEU A 247 3.49 -8.61 7.41
C LEU A 247 1.98 -8.51 7.67
N VAL A 248 1.56 -8.68 8.92
CA VAL A 248 0.21 -8.36 9.41
C VAL A 248 0.33 -7.26 10.46
N LEU A 249 -0.21 -6.09 10.17
CA LEU A 249 -0.18 -4.94 11.08
C LEU A 249 -1.50 -4.86 11.87
N LEU A 250 -1.40 -4.91 13.20
CA LEU A 250 -2.56 -4.74 14.10
C LEU A 250 -2.65 -3.28 14.54
N CYS A 251 -3.57 -2.54 13.91
CA CYS A 251 -3.60 -1.10 13.89
C CYS A 251 -4.83 -0.55 14.63
N PRO A 252 -4.78 -0.35 15.96
CA PRO A 252 -5.78 0.46 16.62
C PRO A 252 -5.70 1.90 16.09
N ASN A 253 -6.86 2.50 15.79
CA ASN A 253 -6.94 3.91 15.42
C ASN A 253 -6.87 4.79 16.67
N TYR A 254 -5.80 5.59 16.77
CA TYR A 254 -5.68 6.66 17.76
C TYR A 254 -5.60 7.99 17.03
N ASN A 255 -6.68 8.78 17.11
CA ASN A 255 -6.78 10.12 16.50
C ASN A 255 -6.57 10.12 14.97
N ASP A 256 -7.27 9.20 14.29
CA ASP A 256 -7.20 8.97 12.85
C ASP A 256 -5.78 8.67 12.34
N ALA A 257 -4.96 8.07 13.20
CA ALA A 257 -3.56 7.80 12.94
C ALA A 257 -3.13 6.40 13.42
N LEU A 258 -2.08 5.89 12.78
CA LEU A 258 -1.31 4.77 13.30
C LEU A 258 -0.76 5.11 14.69
N SER A 259 -0.75 4.11 15.58
CA SER A 259 -0.14 4.26 16.90
C SER A 259 1.34 4.69 16.79
N ALA A 260 1.83 5.45 17.78
CA ALA A 260 3.20 5.96 17.78
C ALA A 260 4.26 4.86 17.55
N ASN A 261 4.07 3.66 18.13
CA ASN A 261 5.02 2.56 17.95
C ASN A 261 4.99 1.96 16.53
N LEU A 262 3.81 1.86 15.90
CA LEU A 262 3.73 1.43 14.50
C LEU A 262 4.33 2.48 13.56
N THR A 263 4.09 3.75 13.83
CA THR A 263 4.73 4.87 13.13
C THR A 263 6.25 4.82 13.28
N ALA A 264 6.75 4.59 14.49
CA ALA A 264 8.18 4.43 14.77
C ALA A 264 8.81 3.25 14.01
N PHE A 265 8.11 2.12 13.96
CA PHE A 265 8.51 0.97 13.16
C PHE A 265 8.66 1.36 11.67
N ILE A 266 7.63 1.97 11.09
CA ILE A 266 7.58 2.38 9.68
C ILE A 266 8.67 3.41 9.35
N ASN A 267 8.84 4.42 10.20
CA ASN A 267 9.85 5.46 10.01
C ASN A 267 11.26 4.86 9.97
N ARG A 268 11.52 3.92 10.90
CA ARG A 268 12.84 3.30 11.04
C ARG A 268 13.14 2.28 9.95
N LEU A 269 12.14 1.60 9.38
CA LEU A 269 12.31 0.70 8.22
C LEU A 269 13.09 1.31 7.04
N THR A 270 13.15 2.64 6.94
CA THR A 270 13.99 3.33 5.97
C THR A 270 15.44 2.84 5.95
N ALA A 271 16.02 2.50 7.12
CA ALA A 271 17.39 1.99 7.18
C ALA A 271 17.53 0.63 6.47
N LEU A 272 16.60 -0.30 6.75
CA LEU A 272 16.59 -1.64 6.15
C LEU A 272 16.22 -1.62 4.66
N PHE A 273 15.27 -0.75 4.29
CA PHE A 273 14.78 -0.58 2.91
C PHE A 273 15.88 -0.21 1.91
N ARG A 274 17.00 0.38 2.37
CA ARG A 274 18.12 0.73 1.48
C ARG A 274 18.95 -0.48 1.07
N GLN A 275 18.98 -1.53 1.90
CA GLN A 275 19.64 -2.79 1.59
C GLN A 275 18.75 -3.72 0.77
N THR A 276 17.47 -3.79 1.15
CA THR A 276 16.53 -4.75 0.58
C THR A 276 15.24 -4.03 0.23
N ARG A 277 14.88 -4.08 -1.06
CA ARG A 277 13.54 -3.66 -1.49
C ARG A 277 12.55 -4.77 -1.12
N PHE A 278 11.36 -4.39 -0.70
CA PHE A 278 10.34 -5.33 -0.21
C PHE A 278 9.28 -5.68 -1.27
N TYR A 279 9.64 -5.62 -2.56
CA TYR A 279 8.71 -5.86 -3.68
C TYR A 279 8.03 -7.23 -3.63
N ASP A 280 8.70 -8.21 -3.03
CA ASP A 280 8.26 -9.60 -2.88
C ASP A 280 7.51 -9.88 -1.58
N LYS A 281 7.29 -8.87 -0.73
CA LYS A 281 6.65 -9.02 0.59
C LYS A 281 5.25 -8.40 0.62
N ALA A 282 4.27 -9.17 1.10
CA ALA A 282 2.90 -8.71 1.28
C ALA A 282 2.74 -7.88 2.56
N VAL A 283 1.77 -6.96 2.57
CA VAL A 283 1.28 -6.33 3.80
C VAL A 283 -0.22 -6.54 3.90
N PHE A 284 -0.66 -7.06 5.04
CA PHE A 284 -2.04 -7.13 5.49
C PHE A 284 -2.22 -6.25 6.74
N ALA A 285 -3.47 -5.91 7.05
CA ALA A 285 -3.79 -5.13 8.24
C ALA A 285 -5.12 -5.54 8.89
N ILE A 286 -5.18 -5.39 10.21
CA ILE A 286 -6.42 -5.33 10.98
C ILE A 286 -6.49 -3.95 11.59
N VAL A 287 -7.41 -3.12 11.09
CA VAL A 287 -7.65 -1.77 11.57
C VAL A 287 -8.92 -1.76 12.40
N VAL A 288 -8.85 -1.34 13.65
CA VAL A 288 -10.04 -1.15 14.49
C VAL A 288 -10.11 0.29 14.97
N SER A 289 -11.24 0.93 14.70
CA SER A 289 -11.52 2.29 15.16
C SER A 289 -12.57 2.31 16.26
N GLY A 290 -12.39 3.17 17.26
CA GLY A 290 -13.39 3.31 18.33
C GLY A 290 -14.70 3.95 17.84
N TYR A 291 -14.63 4.83 16.85
CA TYR A 291 -15.77 5.63 16.39
C TYR A 291 -15.86 5.70 14.87
N SER A 292 -14.76 6.08 14.20
CA SER A 292 -14.67 6.31 12.75
C SER A 292 -13.20 6.37 12.32
N GLY A 293 -12.93 6.62 11.03
CA GLY A 293 -11.59 6.94 10.52
C GLY A 293 -10.69 5.72 10.22
N GLY A 294 -11.25 4.51 10.19
CA GLY A 294 -10.50 3.31 9.86
C GLY A 294 -9.89 3.34 8.45
N ASP A 295 -10.59 3.96 7.49
CA ASP A 295 -10.08 4.19 6.14
C ASP A 295 -8.87 5.13 6.12
N MET A 296 -8.81 6.12 7.03
CA MET A 296 -7.67 7.03 7.13
C MET A 296 -6.42 6.31 7.62
N VAL A 297 -6.57 5.40 8.58
CA VAL A 297 -5.48 4.55 9.07
C VAL A 297 -5.04 3.56 7.98
N ALA A 298 -5.98 2.93 7.27
CA ALA A 298 -5.65 2.05 6.15
C ALA A 298 -4.89 2.81 5.04
N ARG A 299 -5.30 4.04 4.70
CA ARG A 299 -4.58 4.90 3.73
C ARG A 299 -3.16 5.25 4.19
N GLN A 300 -2.91 5.39 5.49
CA GLN A 300 -1.54 5.57 6.00
C GLN A 300 -0.68 4.33 5.76
N ILE A 301 -1.24 3.14 5.90
CA ILE A 301 -0.53 1.88 5.59
C ILE A 301 -0.21 1.80 4.10
N VAL A 302 -1.18 2.11 3.23
CA VAL A 302 -0.98 2.19 1.77
C VAL A 302 0.17 3.15 1.43
N ALA A 303 0.11 4.38 1.94
CA ALA A 303 1.12 5.38 1.64
C ALA A 303 2.50 4.99 2.18
N ALA A 304 2.57 4.50 3.41
CA ALA A 304 3.84 4.25 4.06
C ALA A 304 4.46 2.92 3.62
N MET A 305 3.73 1.82 3.69
CA MET A 305 4.27 0.49 3.41
C MET A 305 4.37 0.24 1.91
N ASN A 306 3.27 0.48 1.18
CA ASN A 306 3.20 0.09 -0.22
C ASN A 306 3.83 1.11 -1.16
N MET A 307 3.47 2.39 -1.05
CA MET A 307 4.05 3.43 -1.91
C MET A 307 5.50 3.76 -1.54
N ASN A 308 5.82 3.88 -0.25
CA ASN A 308 7.13 4.39 0.19
C ASN A 308 8.14 3.31 0.60
N LYS A 309 7.70 2.12 1.04
CA LYS A 309 8.60 0.98 1.39
C LYS A 309 8.54 -0.18 0.40
N SER A 310 7.79 -0.06 -0.68
CA SER A 310 7.75 -1.02 -1.78
C SER A 310 7.14 -2.40 -1.46
N PHE A 311 6.47 -2.58 -0.33
CA PHE A 311 5.66 -3.78 -0.10
C PHE A 311 4.51 -3.82 -1.11
N TYR A 312 4.09 -4.99 -1.56
CA TYR A 312 2.88 -5.10 -2.37
C TYR A 312 1.64 -5.22 -1.48
N LEU A 313 0.48 -4.85 -2.03
CA LEU A 313 -0.82 -5.01 -1.36
C LEU A 313 -1.60 -6.16 -2.02
N PRO A 314 -1.84 -7.25 -1.31
CA PRO A 314 -2.81 -8.27 -1.71
C PRO A 314 -4.21 -7.66 -1.79
N PRO A 315 -5.11 -8.18 -2.63
CA PRO A 315 -6.44 -7.61 -2.77
C PRO A 315 -7.19 -7.64 -1.43
N ARG A 316 -7.88 -6.56 -1.06
CA ARG A 316 -8.53 -6.39 0.25
C ARG A 316 -7.53 -6.62 1.40
N PHE A 317 -6.38 -5.95 1.35
CA PHE A 317 -5.29 -6.16 2.31
C PHE A 317 -5.69 -5.88 3.77
N ALA A 318 -6.69 -5.01 3.99
CA ALA A 318 -7.10 -4.56 5.31
C ALA A 318 -8.52 -5.03 5.68
N LEU A 319 -8.65 -5.62 6.87
CA LEU A 319 -9.92 -5.72 7.60
C LEU A 319 -10.11 -4.44 8.42
N ILE A 320 -11.19 -3.70 8.18
CA ILE A 320 -11.45 -2.40 8.82
C ILE A 320 -12.77 -2.49 9.59
N GLU A 321 -12.70 -2.38 10.92
CA GLU A 321 -13.87 -2.50 11.80
C GLU A 321 -13.99 -1.29 12.74
N THR A 322 -15.21 -1.09 13.25
CA THR A 322 -15.50 -0.07 14.26
C THR A 322 -15.97 -0.73 15.55
N ALA A 323 -15.14 -0.67 16.59
CA ALA A 323 -15.41 -1.20 17.92
C ALA A 323 -14.64 -0.41 18.99
N ASN A 324 -15.35 0.14 19.96
CA ASN A 324 -14.83 0.96 21.04
C ASN A 324 -14.49 0.13 22.29
N SER A 325 -15.46 -0.65 22.77
CA SER A 325 -15.33 -1.38 24.03
C SER A 325 -14.53 -2.68 23.83
N PRO A 326 -13.73 -3.13 24.81
CA PRO A 326 -13.08 -4.43 24.75
C PRO A 326 -14.06 -5.56 24.44
N GLY A 327 -13.68 -6.48 23.55
CA GLY A 327 -14.53 -7.59 23.09
C GLY A 327 -15.66 -7.22 22.13
N GLN A 328 -15.95 -5.92 21.92
CA GLN A 328 -17.03 -5.48 21.03
C GLN A 328 -16.78 -5.92 19.59
N ALA A 329 -15.52 -5.93 19.13
CA ALA A 329 -15.20 -6.31 17.76
C ALA A 329 -15.65 -7.74 17.42
N LEU A 330 -15.54 -8.67 18.37
CA LEU A 330 -15.97 -10.06 18.20
C LEU A 330 -17.50 -10.23 18.19
N ALA A 331 -18.25 -9.23 18.66
CA ALA A 331 -19.71 -9.23 18.65
C ALA A 331 -20.30 -8.54 17.41
N LEU A 332 -19.47 -8.00 16.50
CA LEU A 332 -19.96 -7.30 15.32
C LEU A 332 -20.70 -8.27 14.38
N PRO A 333 -21.85 -7.86 13.81
CA PRO A 333 -22.59 -8.69 12.86
C PRO A 333 -21.71 -9.12 11.69
N GLY A 334 -21.71 -10.42 11.37
CA GLY A 334 -20.94 -11.00 10.27
C GLY A 334 -19.42 -10.98 10.46
N ILE A 335 -18.90 -10.67 11.65
CA ILE A 335 -17.44 -10.59 11.86
C ILE A 335 -16.73 -11.91 11.59
N GLN A 336 -17.35 -13.06 11.89
CA GLN A 336 -16.69 -14.34 11.62
C GLN A 336 -16.46 -14.59 10.14
N GLU A 337 -17.44 -14.26 9.29
CA GLU A 337 -17.27 -14.37 7.84
C GLU A 337 -16.12 -13.48 7.34
N ARG A 338 -16.00 -12.26 7.89
CA ARG A 338 -14.90 -11.35 7.53
C ARG A 338 -13.54 -11.84 8.04
N LEU A 339 -13.48 -12.44 9.23
CA LEU A 339 -12.26 -13.04 9.78
C LEU A 339 -11.82 -14.28 8.97
N GLU A 340 -12.78 -15.10 8.55
CA GLU A 340 -12.54 -16.23 7.65
C GLU A 340 -12.07 -15.75 6.28
N GLY A 341 -12.71 -14.71 5.74
CA GLY A 341 -12.30 -14.06 4.49
C GLY A 341 -10.87 -13.53 4.55
N LEU A 342 -10.47 -12.88 5.66
CA LEU A 342 -9.09 -12.41 5.83
C LEU A 342 -8.09 -13.57 5.93
N ALA A 343 -8.41 -14.60 6.73
CA ALA A 343 -7.55 -15.77 6.85
C ALA A 343 -7.36 -16.47 5.50
N GLN A 344 -8.45 -16.70 4.77
CA GLN A 344 -8.41 -17.32 3.45
C GLN A 344 -7.64 -16.46 2.45
N ASN A 345 -7.81 -15.13 2.48
CA ASN A 345 -7.06 -14.23 1.62
C ASN A 345 -5.54 -14.32 1.86
N ILE A 346 -5.11 -14.42 3.12
CA ILE A 346 -3.69 -14.61 3.46
C ILE A 346 -3.19 -15.95 2.89
N LEU A 347 -3.96 -17.03 3.05
CA LEU A 347 -3.59 -18.34 2.51
C LEU A 347 -3.53 -18.33 0.98
N ASP A 348 -4.55 -17.80 0.31
CA ASP A 348 -4.63 -17.73 -1.15
C ASP A 348 -3.52 -16.88 -1.75
N THR A 349 -3.11 -15.82 -1.06
CA THR A 349 -2.02 -14.95 -1.48
C THR A 349 -0.67 -15.65 -1.31
N MET A 350 -0.42 -16.25 -0.14
CA MET A 350 0.93 -16.62 0.28
C MET A 350 1.26 -18.10 0.07
N CYS A 351 0.27 -18.98 0.03
CA CYS A 351 0.50 -20.42 -0.03
C CYS A 351 0.47 -20.96 -1.46
N LEU A 352 1.34 -21.95 -1.71
CA LEU A 352 1.31 -22.82 -2.88
C LEU A 352 0.10 -23.77 -2.87
#